data_AF-A0A8B9I286-F1
#
_entry.id   AF-A0A8B9I286-F1
#
_cell.length_a   1.000
_cell.length_b   1.000
_cell.length_c   1.000
_cell.angle_alpha   90.00
_cell.angle_beta   90.00
_cell.angle_gamma   90.00
#
_symmetry.space_group_name_H-M   'P 1'
#
loop_
_entity.id
_entity.type
_entity.pdbx_description
1 polymer ?
#
loop_
_entity_poly.entity_id
_entity_poly.type
_entity_poly.pdbx_seq_one_letter_code
_entity_poly.pdbx_strand_id
1 'polypeptide(L)' 'MKIIYVVLAVFLMALMATPGKSQSKKSCNGYCSRTCAKGEKEVHTEDCRRTSCCLRHRKKK' A
#
# COMPACT_ATOMS: atom_id res chain seq x y z
N MET A 1 -0.38 36.82 16.89
CA MET A 1 -1.53 35.96 16.53
C MET A 1 -1.68 35.77 15.02
N LYS A 2 -1.86 36.81 14.21
CA LYS A 2 -2.23 36.67 12.77
C LYS A 2 -1.19 35.98 11.87
N ILE A 3 0.11 36.15 12.15
CA ILE A 3 1.20 35.56 11.35
C ILE A 3 1.22 34.03 11.47
N ILE A 4 0.97 33.49 12.68
CA ILE A 4 0.96 32.04 12.92
C ILE A 4 -0.14 31.38 12.09
N TYR A 5 -1.31 32.01 11.99
CA TYR A 5 -2.41 31.51 11.16
C TYR A 5 -2.08 31.49 9.67
N VAL A 6 -1.34 32.50 9.16
CA VAL A 6 -0.93 32.53 7.75
C VAL A 6 0.07 31.42 7.44
N VAL A 7 1.07 31.24 8.30
CA VAL A 7 2.08 30.17 8.15
C VAL A 7 1.42 28.80 8.19
N LEU A 8 0.47 28.59 9.12
CA LEU A 8 -0.24 27.34 9.28
C LEU A 8 -1.16 27.04 8.10
N ALA A 9 -1.84 28.05 7.54
CA ALA A 9 -2.68 27.89 6.35
C ALA A 9 -1.87 27.49 5.10
N VAL A 10 -0.70 28.11 4.90
CA VAL A 10 0.21 27.75 3.79
C VAL A 10 0.73 26.32 3.95
N PHE A 11 1.10 25.94 5.17
CA PHE A 11 1.60 24.60 5.46
C PHE A 11 0.54 23.51 5.22
N LEU A 12 -0.71 23.75 5.65
CA LEU A 12 -1.82 22.84 5.42
C LEU A 12 -2.17 22.70 3.93
N MET A 13 -2.14 23.79 3.16
CA MET A 13 -2.34 23.74 1.71
C MET A 13 -1.26 22.90 1.02
N ALA A 14 0.01 23.03 1.44
CA ALA A 14 1.10 22.23 0.90
C ALA A 14 0.94 20.72 1.20
N LEU A 15 0.46 20.38 2.40
CA LEU A 15 0.19 18.98 2.78
C LEU A 15 -0.99 18.37 2.02
N MET A 16 -2.03 19.17 1.71
CA MET A 16 -3.16 18.69 0.89
C MET A 16 -2.78 18.57 -0.59
N ALA A 17 -1.81 19.37 -1.05
CA ALA A 17 -1.30 19.31 -2.43
C ALA A 17 -0.33 18.14 -2.66
N THR A 18 0.31 17.59 -1.62
CA THR A 18 0.92 16.27 -1.74
C THR A 18 -0.20 15.26 -1.88
N PRO A 19 -0.33 14.54 -3.02
CA PRO A 19 -1.30 13.46 -3.10
C PRO A 19 -0.95 12.55 -1.93
N GLY A 20 -1.89 12.42 -1.00
CA GLY A 20 -1.79 11.42 0.04
C GLY A 20 -1.51 10.14 -0.71
N LYS A 21 -0.24 9.69 -0.71
CA LYS A 21 0.15 8.33 -1.02
C LYS A 21 -0.49 7.53 0.10
N SER A 22 -1.82 7.39 0.02
CA SER A 22 -2.47 6.15 0.39
C SER A 22 -1.66 5.15 -0.42
N GLN A 23 -0.69 4.54 0.25
CA GLN A 23 -0.02 3.38 -0.28
C GLN A 23 -1.20 2.47 -0.56
N SER A 24 -1.54 2.34 -1.84
CA SER A 24 -2.52 1.37 -2.30
C SER A 24 -2.04 0.08 -1.66
N LYS A 25 -2.68 -0.33 -0.56
CA LYS A 25 -2.36 -1.57 0.14
C LYS A 25 -2.49 -2.59 -0.97
N LYS A 26 -1.34 -3.13 -1.41
CA LYS A 26 -1.30 -3.99 -2.59
C LYS A 26 -2.24 -5.14 -2.27
N SER A 27 -3.44 -5.09 -2.83
CA SER A 27 -4.42 -6.09 -2.51
C SER A 27 -3.92 -7.42 -3.07
N CYS A 28 -4.09 -8.49 -2.30
CA CYS A 28 -3.57 -9.79 -2.71
C CYS A 28 -4.29 -10.26 -3.98
N ASN A 29 -3.63 -10.16 -5.14
CA ASN A 29 -4.17 -10.59 -6.43
C ASN A 29 -3.94 -12.09 -6.69
N GLY A 30 -4.06 -12.89 -5.64
CA GLY A 30 -3.74 -14.31 -5.59
C GLY A 30 -4.55 -15.00 -4.50
N TYR A 31 -3.92 -15.88 -3.73
CA TYR A 31 -4.55 -16.52 -2.58
C TYR A 31 -3.68 -16.39 -1.34
N CYS A 32 -4.32 -16.32 -0.16
CA CYS A 32 -3.62 -16.26 1.11
C CYS A 32 -3.29 -17.67 1.60
N SER A 33 -2.02 -17.95 1.91
CA SER A 33 -1.58 -19.23 2.47
C SER A 33 -0.40 -19.03 3.41
N ARG A 34 -0.24 -19.96 4.37
CA ARG A 34 0.94 -19.95 5.27
C ARG A 34 2.23 -20.22 4.52
N THR A 35 2.15 -20.99 3.45
CA THR A 35 3.27 -21.33 2.55
C THR A 35 2.77 -21.35 1.11
N CYS A 36 3.56 -20.78 0.20
CA CYS A 36 3.25 -20.79 -1.23
C CYS A 36 3.79 -22.05 -1.91
N ALA A 37 3.20 -22.43 -3.04
CA ALA A 37 3.69 -23.57 -3.81
C ALA A 37 5.06 -23.26 -4.43
N LYS A 38 5.87 -24.31 -4.69
CA LYS A 38 7.19 -24.16 -5.29
C LYS A 38 7.06 -23.50 -6.68
N GLY A 39 7.60 -22.29 -6.82
CA GLY A 39 7.52 -21.50 -8.06
C GLY A 39 6.48 -20.37 -8.06
N GLU A 40 5.73 -20.20 -6.96
CA GLU A 40 4.88 -19.02 -6.76
C GLU A 40 5.64 -17.90 -6.07
N LYS A 41 5.24 -16.65 -6.34
CA LYS A 41 5.83 -15.49 -5.69
C LYS A 41 5.11 -15.21 -4.39
N GLU A 42 5.87 -15.23 -3.30
CA GLU A 42 5.39 -14.87 -1.97
C GLU A 42 5.46 -13.36 -1.76
N VAL A 43 4.35 -12.75 -1.36
CA VAL A 43 4.26 -11.32 -1.04
C VAL A 43 3.60 -11.13 0.31
N HIS A 44 4.20 -10.34 1.18
CA HIS A 44 3.57 -9.96 2.44
C HIS A 44 2.55 -8.83 2.19
N THR A 45 1.27 -9.10 2.44
CA THR A 45 0.18 -8.13 2.29
C THR A 45 -0.70 -8.13 3.53
N GLU A 46 -1.09 -6.94 3.98
CA GLU A 46 -2.01 -6.74 5.11
C GLU A 46 -3.36 -7.48 4.94
N ASP A 47 -3.79 -7.72 3.69
CA ASP A 47 -5.02 -8.47 3.38
C ASP A 47 -5.00 -9.90 3.92
N CYS A 48 -3.84 -10.55 3.90
CA CYS A 48 -3.70 -11.95 4.33
C CYS A 48 -3.43 -12.09 5.84
N ARG A 49 -3.50 -10.97 6.58
CA ARG A 49 -3.40 -10.80 8.05
C ARG A 49 -2.14 -11.38 8.70
N ARG A 50 -1.98 -12.70 8.70
CA ARG A 50 -0.84 -13.47 9.26
C ARG A 50 -0.27 -14.50 8.30
N THR A 51 -0.74 -14.49 7.06
CA THR A 51 -0.34 -15.42 6.00
C THR A 51 0.22 -14.63 4.82
N SER A 52 0.97 -15.31 3.96
CA SER A 52 1.56 -14.68 2.80
C SER A 52 0.61 -14.74 1.61
N CYS A 53 0.63 -13.70 0.79
CA CYS A 53 -0.07 -13.70 -0.48
C CYS A 53 0.75 -14.47 -1.51
N CYS A 54 0.20 -15.57 -1.99
CA CYS A 54 0.78 -16.39 -3.03
C CYS A 54 0.27 -15.93 -4.38
N LEU A 55 1.17 -15.32 -5.15
CA LEU A 55 0.90 -14.91 -6.52
C LEU A 55 1.30 -16.06 -7.44
N ARG A 56 0.30 -16.64 -8.11
CA ARG A 56 0.57 -17.45 -9.29
C ARG A 56 1.27 -16.57 -10.30
N HIS A 57 2.43 -16.99 -10.78
CA HIS A 57 3.03 -16.42 -11.97
C HIS A 57 2.00 -16.55 -13.10
N ARG A 58 1.18 -15.52 -13.32
CA ARG A 58 0.51 -15.35 -14.61
C ARG A 58 1.68 -15.17 -15.57
N LYS A 59 2.05 -16.24 -16.27
CA LYS A 59 2.77 -16.12 -17.54
C LYS A 59 1.92 -15.12 -18.34
N LYS A 60 2.42 -13.88 -18.49
CA LYS A 60 1.90 -13.01 -19.54
C LYS A 60 2.13 -13.82 -20.82
N LYS A 61 1.04 -14.21 -21.44
CA LYS A 61 1.03 -14.90 -22.73
C LYS A 61 1.63 -13.97 -23.77
#